data_AF-A0A0D2G3B2-F1
#
_entry.id   AF-A0A0D2G3B2-F1
#
_cell.length_a   1.000
_cell.length_b   1.000
_cell.length_c   1.000
_cell.angle_alpha   90.00
_cell.angle_beta   90.00
_cell.angle_gamma   90.00
#
_symmetry.space_group_name_H-M   'P 1'
#
loop_
_entity.id
_entity.type
_entity.pdbx_description
1 polymer ?
#
loop_
_entity_poly.entity_id
_entity_poly.type
_entity_poly.pdbx_seq_one_letter_code
_entity_poly.pdbx_strand_id
1 'polypeptide(L)'
;MPQHISSTSWARTAFTSLTCTIVGPMKIDKKASSTVLLPSSNTTRKEQTASFTSNYLPALGIRQETIGAIEKAWEECLDILNEHFKVWPYFLGAAPTIADRGFMTMVWAHLARDPVPAFLMRTRAPLVSRWAERMVQTKWFDGGYPKAEPSLTNDTIPETLIPFLKYAFARIAQEQVSSVRAFNQMLDQKPELQSGDYLDDPSQPSARPACGKIEFELLGTVVERMAFVDSAFQFQTFSQALQTLSVEDKKRFVATMSEYGGEERFSLSLARPIQYHNYRGALSASQ
;
A
#
# COMPACT_ATOMS: atom_id res chain seq x y z
N MET A 1 -35.01 11.95 -9.52
CA MET A 1 -34.66 11.47 -8.17
C MET A 1 -33.67 10.33 -8.34
N PRO A 2 -32.39 10.49 -7.98
CA PRO A 2 -31.44 9.39 -8.05
C PRO A 2 -31.68 8.46 -6.86
N GLN A 3 -31.92 7.19 -7.14
CA GLN A 3 -32.11 6.16 -6.14
C GLN A 3 -30.80 5.93 -5.39
N HIS A 4 -30.88 5.90 -4.06
CA HIS A 4 -29.81 5.52 -3.15
C HIS A 4 -29.26 4.13 -3.56
N ILE A 5 -28.05 4.10 -4.12
CA ILE A 5 -27.23 2.89 -4.18
C ILE A 5 -26.82 2.60 -2.73
N SER A 6 -27.26 1.47 -2.17
CA SER A 6 -27.05 1.15 -0.76
C SER A 6 -25.55 0.98 -0.45
N SER A 7 -25.12 1.58 0.66
CA SER A 7 -23.76 1.56 1.23
C SER A 7 -23.16 0.15 1.44
N THR A 8 -23.98 -0.90 1.32
CA THR A 8 -23.60 -2.31 1.49
C THR A 8 -23.00 -2.97 0.23
N SER A 9 -23.11 -2.35 -0.95
CA SER A 9 -22.45 -2.85 -2.17
C SER A 9 -21.02 -2.32 -2.33
N TRP A 10 -20.71 -1.18 -1.73
CA TRP A 10 -19.45 -0.45 -1.90
C TRP A 10 -18.25 -1.13 -1.22
N ALA A 11 -18.45 -1.63 0.00
CA ALA A 11 -17.41 -2.28 0.80
C ALA A 11 -16.92 -3.62 0.23
N ARG A 12 -17.71 -4.25 -0.65
CA ARG A 12 -17.40 -5.58 -1.21
C ARG A 12 -16.30 -5.56 -2.28
N THR A 13 -15.89 -4.39 -2.77
CA THR A 13 -14.97 -4.29 -3.92
C THR A 13 -13.78 -3.35 -3.68
N ALA A 14 -13.91 -2.33 -2.82
CA ALA A 14 -13.02 -1.17 -2.88
C ALA A 14 -11.68 -1.22 -2.11
N PHE A 15 -11.37 -2.19 -1.25
CA PHE A 15 -10.15 -2.10 -0.41
C PHE A 15 -9.28 -3.38 -0.36
N THR A 16 -9.27 -4.17 -1.43
CA THR A 16 -8.40 -5.35 -1.52
C THR A 16 -6.95 -5.00 -1.88
N SER A 17 -6.20 -4.52 -0.89
CA SER A 17 -4.78 -4.79 -0.58
C SER A 17 -3.63 -4.58 -1.58
N LEU A 18 -2.62 -3.87 -1.05
CA LEU A 18 -1.17 -3.85 -1.28
C LEU A 18 -0.55 -4.89 -2.26
N THR A 19 0.10 -4.36 -3.31
CA THR A 19 1.21 -4.92 -4.11
C THR A 19 1.07 -6.33 -4.72
N CYS A 20 0.97 -6.37 -6.06
CA CYS A 20 1.02 -7.57 -6.89
C CYS A 20 2.37 -7.69 -7.61
N THR A 21 3.12 -8.77 -7.34
CA THR A 21 4.13 -9.36 -8.25
C THR A 21 3.94 -10.88 -8.06
N ILE A 22 3.65 -11.72 -9.05
CA ILE A 22 4.53 -12.20 -10.12
C ILE A 22 3.64 -12.87 -11.19
N VAL A 23 3.86 -12.51 -12.46
CA VAL A 23 3.54 -13.38 -13.61
C VAL A 23 4.82 -14.14 -13.93
N GLY A 24 4.80 -15.46 -13.80
CA GLY A 24 5.88 -16.37 -14.18
C GLY A 24 5.30 -17.75 -14.48
N PRO A 25 5.84 -18.50 -15.46
CA PRO A 25 5.18 -19.69 -15.98
C PRO A 25 5.18 -20.79 -14.93
N MET A 26 3.99 -21.18 -14.49
CA MET A 26 3.78 -22.32 -13.60
C MET A 26 4.22 -23.59 -14.32
N LYS A 27 5.40 -24.12 -13.99
CA LYS A 27 5.73 -25.52 -14.29
C LYS A 27 4.86 -26.38 -13.38
N ILE A 28 3.89 -27.07 -13.98
CA ILE A 28 3.02 -28.03 -13.28
C ILE A 28 3.89 -29.21 -12.86
N ASP A 29 4.16 -29.29 -11.56
CA ASP A 29 4.75 -30.48 -10.96
C ASP A 29 3.67 -31.57 -10.87
N LYS A 30 3.84 -32.65 -11.63
CA LYS A 30 2.81 -33.69 -11.85
C LYS A 30 2.61 -34.64 -10.67
N LYS A 31 3.20 -34.38 -9.49
CA LYS A 31 3.20 -35.33 -8.36
C LYS A 31 2.80 -34.77 -6.99
N ALA A 32 2.38 -33.52 -6.89
CA ALA A 32 1.58 -33.09 -5.74
C ALA A 32 0.11 -33.34 -6.08
N SER A 33 -0.58 -34.14 -5.27
CA SER A 33 -2.04 -34.27 -5.32
C SER A 33 -2.68 -32.97 -4.82
N SER A 34 -2.43 -31.85 -5.51
CA SER A 34 -3.31 -30.71 -5.50
C SER A 34 -4.54 -31.16 -6.27
N THR A 35 -5.61 -31.51 -5.57
CA THR A 35 -6.93 -31.53 -6.17
C THR A 35 -7.10 -30.17 -6.82
N VAL A 36 -6.95 -30.11 -8.14
CA VAL A 36 -7.51 -29.02 -8.93
C VAL A 36 -8.96 -29.01 -8.50
N LEU A 37 -9.38 -27.95 -7.79
CA LEU A 37 -10.78 -27.70 -7.50
C LEU A 37 -11.45 -27.49 -8.85
N LEU A 38 -11.81 -28.60 -9.51
CA LEU A 38 -12.77 -28.60 -10.59
C LEU A 38 -14.00 -27.90 -10.02
N PRO A 39 -14.59 -26.92 -10.73
CA PRO A 39 -15.76 -26.23 -10.23
C PRO A 39 -16.80 -27.28 -9.83
N SER A 40 -17.12 -27.34 -8.54
CA SER A 40 -18.21 -28.16 -8.05
C SER A 40 -19.48 -27.70 -8.76
N SER A 41 -20.32 -28.65 -9.16
CA SER A 41 -21.47 -28.48 -10.06
C SER A 41 -22.50 -27.40 -9.66
N ASN A 42 -22.39 -26.80 -8.47
CA ASN A 42 -23.37 -25.89 -7.89
C ASN A 42 -22.86 -24.46 -7.69
N THR A 43 -21.68 -24.09 -8.18
CA THR A 43 -21.14 -22.72 -8.01
C THR A 43 -20.33 -22.29 -9.23
N THR A 44 -20.70 -21.16 -9.81
CA THR A 44 -19.99 -20.56 -10.95
C THR A 44 -18.62 -20.02 -10.52
N ARG A 45 -17.68 -19.93 -11.46
CA ARG A 45 -16.38 -19.28 -11.21
C ARG A 45 -16.54 -17.84 -10.69
N LYS A 46 -17.57 -17.13 -11.14
CA LYS A 46 -17.91 -15.78 -10.67
C LYS A 46 -18.21 -15.76 -9.17
N GLU A 47 -19.03 -16.69 -8.71
CA GLU A 47 -19.38 -16.82 -7.29
C GLU A 47 -18.19 -17.26 -6.44
N GLN A 48 -17.35 -18.15 -6.96
CA GLN A 48 -16.10 -18.54 -6.29
C GLN A 48 -15.15 -17.35 -6.12
N THR A 49 -14.90 -16.57 -7.18
CA THR A 49 -14.08 -15.36 -7.11
C THR A 49 -14.68 -14.34 -6.15
N ALA A 50 -15.99 -14.08 -6.24
CA ALA A 50 -16.66 -13.11 -5.36
C ALA A 50 -16.61 -13.52 -3.88
N SER A 51 -16.76 -14.81 -3.59
CA SER A 51 -16.64 -15.37 -2.24
C SER A 51 -15.21 -15.21 -1.71
N PHE A 52 -14.20 -15.59 -2.52
CA PHE A 52 -12.80 -15.43 -2.15
C PHE A 52 -12.44 -13.98 -1.83
N THR A 53 -12.81 -13.02 -2.69
CA THR A 53 -12.51 -11.60 -2.46
C THR A 53 -13.23 -11.07 -1.24
N SER A 54 -14.52 -11.41 -1.06
CA SER A 54 -15.33 -10.93 0.07
C SER A 54 -14.81 -11.45 1.42
N ASN A 55 -14.39 -12.72 1.47
CA ASN A 55 -13.86 -13.34 2.69
C ASN A 55 -12.49 -12.79 3.08
N TYR A 56 -11.78 -12.15 2.16
CA TYR A 56 -10.47 -11.56 2.41
C TYR A 56 -10.55 -10.14 2.99
N LEU A 57 -11.68 -9.45 2.83
CA LEU A 57 -11.89 -8.07 3.26
C LEU A 57 -11.64 -7.84 4.77
N PRO A 58 -12.10 -8.72 5.69
CA PRO A 58 -11.84 -8.54 7.13
C PRO A 58 -10.36 -8.58 7.49
N ALA A 59 -9.56 -9.40 6.80
CA ALA A 59 -8.11 -9.47 7.02
C ALA A 59 -7.41 -8.16 6.64
N LEU A 60 -8.07 -7.29 5.87
CA LEU A 60 -7.59 -5.97 5.46
C LEU A 60 -8.20 -4.84 6.29
N GLY A 61 -9.04 -5.17 7.27
CA GLY A 61 -9.70 -4.19 8.13
C GLY A 61 -10.95 -3.56 7.55
N ILE A 62 -11.52 -4.17 6.50
CA ILE A 62 -12.76 -3.70 5.90
C ILE A 62 -13.91 -4.47 6.55
N ARG A 63 -14.67 -3.75 7.37
CA ARG A 63 -15.81 -4.24 8.15
C ARG A 63 -16.91 -3.19 8.09
N GLN A 64 -18.12 -3.55 8.50
CA GLN A 64 -19.28 -2.66 8.38
C GLN A 64 -19.07 -1.31 9.10
N GLU A 65 -18.34 -1.35 10.20
CA GLU A 65 -17.99 -0.25 11.09
C GLU A 65 -16.82 0.60 10.57
N THR A 66 -15.90 0.04 9.78
CA THR A 66 -14.71 0.76 9.26
C THR A 66 -14.92 1.40 7.89
N ILE A 67 -15.92 0.92 7.14
CA ILE A 67 -16.39 1.44 5.85
C ILE A 67 -16.34 2.97 5.79
N GLY A 68 -17.11 3.66 6.64
CA GLY A 68 -17.26 5.11 6.52
C GLY A 68 -15.96 5.89 6.78
N ALA A 69 -15.11 5.38 7.68
CA ALA A 69 -13.81 6.00 7.96
C ALA A 69 -12.83 5.83 6.78
N ILE A 70 -12.79 4.62 6.20
CA ILE A 70 -11.98 4.31 5.02
C ILE A 70 -12.40 5.19 3.82
N GLU A 71 -13.70 5.30 3.60
CA GLU A 71 -14.32 6.10 2.53
C GLU A 71 -13.94 7.58 2.66
N LYS A 72 -14.13 8.12 3.87
CA LYS A 72 -13.80 9.52 4.19
C LYS A 72 -12.31 9.81 4.08
N ALA A 73 -11.44 8.89 4.51
CA ALA A 73 -10.00 9.04 4.35
C ALA A 73 -9.62 9.12 2.86
N TRP A 74 -10.22 8.25 2.03
CA TRP A 74 -9.98 8.30 0.58
C TRP A 74 -10.47 9.59 -0.07
N GLU A 75 -11.64 10.11 0.32
CA GLU A 75 -12.13 11.42 -0.13
C GLU A 75 -11.19 12.57 0.27
N GLU A 76 -10.70 12.58 1.51
CA GLU A 76 -9.72 13.57 2.00
C GLU A 76 -8.42 13.50 1.17
N CYS A 77 -7.93 12.29 0.89
CA CYS A 77 -6.77 12.08 0.02
C CYS A 77 -6.99 12.63 -1.39
N LEU A 78 -8.17 12.37 -1.97
CA LEU A 78 -8.52 12.83 -3.31
C LEU A 78 -8.53 14.35 -3.40
N ASP A 79 -9.12 15.03 -2.43
CA ASP A 79 -9.17 16.50 -2.41
C ASP A 79 -7.75 17.10 -2.32
N ILE A 80 -6.94 16.59 -1.41
CA ILE A 80 -5.55 17.03 -1.21
C ILE A 80 -4.73 16.85 -2.49
N LEU A 81 -4.78 15.66 -3.07
CA LEU A 81 -4.00 15.35 -4.27
C LEU A 81 -4.49 16.10 -5.50
N ASN A 82 -5.80 16.35 -5.59
CA ASN A 82 -6.35 17.14 -6.69
C ASN A 82 -5.80 18.57 -6.66
N GLU A 83 -5.66 19.19 -5.48
CA GLU A 83 -5.01 20.51 -5.36
C GLU A 83 -3.53 20.47 -5.77
N HIS A 84 -2.79 19.45 -5.33
CA HIS A 84 -1.40 19.28 -5.76
C HIS A 84 -1.26 19.16 -7.28
N PHE A 85 -2.09 18.31 -7.89
CA PHE A 85 -2.06 18.07 -9.33
C PHE A 85 -2.62 19.21 -10.18
N LYS A 86 -3.18 20.28 -9.59
CA LYS A 86 -3.42 21.54 -10.35
C LYS A 86 -2.12 22.21 -10.77
N VAL A 87 -1.08 22.05 -9.97
CA VAL A 87 0.20 22.76 -10.15
C VAL A 87 1.24 21.85 -10.77
N TRP A 88 1.35 20.60 -10.28
CA TRP A 88 2.39 19.67 -10.70
C TRP A 88 1.82 18.45 -11.38
N PRO A 89 2.46 17.90 -12.41
CA PRO A 89 2.02 16.63 -13.00
C PRO A 89 2.39 15.41 -12.15
N TYR A 90 3.32 15.52 -11.20
CA TYR A 90 3.78 14.43 -10.33
C TYR A 90 4.12 14.94 -8.93
N PHE A 91 4.28 14.04 -7.97
CA PHE A 91 4.49 14.40 -6.56
C PHE A 91 5.64 15.38 -6.35
N LEU A 92 6.80 15.11 -6.95
CA LEU A 92 8.01 15.92 -6.78
C LEU A 92 8.25 16.87 -7.95
N GLY A 93 7.20 17.21 -8.69
CA GLY A 93 7.22 18.23 -9.73
C GLY A 93 6.92 17.70 -11.12
N ALA A 94 7.79 17.99 -12.07
CA ALA A 94 7.52 17.81 -13.49
C ALA A 94 7.89 16.42 -14.05
N ALA A 95 8.64 15.60 -13.31
CA ALA A 95 9.05 14.25 -13.71
C ALA A 95 8.52 13.18 -12.75
N PRO A 96 8.15 11.98 -13.24
CA PRO A 96 7.68 10.90 -12.36
C PRO A 96 8.83 10.36 -11.54
N THR A 97 8.59 10.12 -10.26
CA THR A 97 9.59 9.59 -9.33
C THR A 97 9.19 8.21 -8.79
N ILE A 98 10.04 7.64 -7.93
CA ILE A 98 9.68 6.41 -7.22
C ILE A 98 8.43 6.59 -6.33
N ALA A 99 8.18 7.81 -5.84
CA ALA A 99 6.96 8.12 -5.08
C ALA A 99 5.71 7.93 -5.94
N ASP A 100 5.72 8.45 -7.18
CA ASP A 100 4.59 8.32 -8.11
C ASP A 100 4.37 6.86 -8.49
N ARG A 101 5.44 6.13 -8.78
CA ARG A 101 5.35 4.71 -9.14
C ARG A 101 4.80 3.87 -7.99
N GLY A 102 5.32 4.09 -6.78
CA GLY A 102 4.87 3.38 -5.58
C GLY A 102 3.38 3.60 -5.33
N PHE A 103 2.92 4.86 -5.34
CA PHE A 103 1.51 5.18 -5.09
C PHE A 103 0.61 4.73 -6.25
N MET A 104 1.05 4.89 -7.50
CA MET A 104 0.28 4.50 -8.68
C MET A 104 -0.06 3.01 -8.66
N THR A 105 0.85 2.14 -8.23
CA THR A 105 0.58 0.69 -8.22
C THR A 105 -0.73 0.37 -7.50
N MET A 106 -1.01 1.09 -6.41
CA MET A 106 -2.25 0.96 -5.65
C MET A 106 -3.43 1.66 -6.32
N VAL A 107 -3.25 2.92 -6.71
CA VAL A 107 -4.35 3.72 -7.27
C VAL A 107 -4.82 3.15 -8.61
N TRP A 108 -3.93 2.82 -9.53
CA TRP A 108 -4.31 2.35 -10.86
C TRP A 108 -4.98 0.97 -10.82
N ALA A 109 -4.34 -0.01 -10.18
CA ALA A 109 -4.80 -1.39 -10.22
C ALA A 109 -6.11 -1.60 -9.44
N HIS A 110 -6.28 -0.89 -8.32
CA HIS A 110 -7.36 -1.16 -7.38
C HIS A 110 -8.46 -0.08 -7.40
N LEU A 111 -8.16 1.18 -7.72
CA LEU A 111 -9.12 2.29 -7.58
C LEU A 111 -9.57 2.85 -8.94
N ALA A 112 -8.63 3.17 -9.84
CA ALA A 112 -8.95 3.79 -11.13
C ALA A 112 -9.69 2.85 -12.11
N ARG A 113 -9.68 1.54 -11.82
CA ARG A 113 -10.32 0.49 -12.63
C ARG A 113 -11.56 -0.13 -12.00
N ASP A 114 -11.82 0.13 -10.73
CA ASP A 114 -13.05 -0.30 -10.07
C ASP A 114 -14.15 0.74 -10.36
N PRO A 115 -15.35 0.34 -10.84
CA PRO A 115 -16.41 1.27 -11.22
C PRO A 115 -16.70 2.38 -10.21
N VAL A 116 -16.68 2.09 -8.91
CA VAL A 116 -17.11 3.05 -7.88
C VAL A 116 -16.01 4.08 -7.54
N PRO A 117 -14.81 3.68 -7.05
CA PRO A 117 -13.75 4.64 -6.79
C PRO A 117 -13.26 5.30 -8.09
N ALA A 118 -13.33 4.66 -9.26
CA ALA A 118 -13.02 5.34 -10.52
C ALA A 118 -14.04 6.43 -10.85
N PHE A 119 -15.33 6.20 -10.60
CA PHE A 119 -16.35 7.25 -10.73
C PHE A 119 -16.07 8.40 -9.76
N LEU A 120 -15.77 8.10 -8.50
CA LEU A 120 -15.42 9.12 -7.50
C LEU A 120 -14.19 9.92 -7.91
N MET A 121 -13.12 9.27 -8.37
CA MET A 121 -11.91 9.94 -8.86
C MET A 121 -12.23 10.88 -10.03
N ARG A 122 -13.00 10.44 -11.03
CA ARG A 122 -13.33 11.26 -12.20
C ARG A 122 -14.25 12.44 -11.89
N THR A 123 -15.11 12.31 -10.88
CA THR A 123 -16.12 13.34 -10.55
C THR A 123 -15.68 14.30 -9.45
N ARG A 124 -14.91 13.83 -8.46
CA ARG A 124 -14.42 14.65 -7.34
C ARG A 124 -13.02 15.19 -7.57
N ALA A 125 -12.11 14.36 -8.08
CA ALA A 125 -10.69 14.67 -8.19
C ALA A 125 -10.13 14.34 -9.59
N PRO A 126 -10.64 14.99 -10.65
CA PRO A 126 -10.32 14.63 -12.03
C PRO A 126 -8.82 14.71 -12.35
N LEU A 127 -8.05 15.53 -11.63
CA LEU A 127 -6.59 15.62 -11.84
C LEU A 127 -5.85 14.42 -11.26
N VAL A 128 -6.38 13.79 -10.21
CA VAL A 128 -5.89 12.51 -9.70
C VAL A 128 -6.19 11.39 -10.71
N SER A 129 -7.38 11.40 -11.31
CA SER A 129 -7.71 10.44 -12.40
C SER A 129 -6.76 10.61 -13.59
N ARG A 130 -6.50 11.85 -14.02
CA ARG A 130 -5.55 12.14 -15.10
C ARG A 130 -4.13 11.74 -14.75
N TRP A 131 -3.67 11.98 -13.52
CA TRP A 131 -2.37 11.50 -13.06
C TRP A 131 -2.27 9.97 -13.11
N ALA A 132 -3.31 9.25 -12.67
CA ALA A 132 -3.32 7.80 -12.71
C ALA A 132 -3.23 7.25 -14.14
N GLU A 133 -3.97 7.84 -15.09
CA GLU A 133 -3.89 7.52 -16.52
C GLU A 133 -2.52 7.85 -17.11
N ARG A 134 -1.92 8.98 -16.71
CA ARG A 134 -0.60 9.41 -17.19
C ARG A 134 0.50 8.43 -16.77
N MET A 135 0.46 7.93 -15.54
CA MET A 135 1.48 7.04 -15.00
C MET A 135 1.58 5.68 -15.70
N VAL A 136 0.58 5.28 -16.48
CA VAL A 136 0.59 4.02 -17.27
C VAL A 136 0.87 4.24 -18.76
N GLN A 137 1.09 5.49 -19.18
CA GLN A 137 1.47 5.80 -20.55
C GLN A 137 2.98 5.83 -20.71
N THR A 138 3.46 5.34 -21.86
CA THR A 138 4.89 5.35 -22.21
C THR A 138 5.36 6.70 -22.75
N LYS A 139 4.46 7.45 -23.40
CA LYS A 139 4.75 8.77 -23.96
C LYS A 139 4.37 9.86 -22.96
N TRP A 140 5.32 10.74 -22.73
CA TRP A 140 5.15 11.95 -21.94
C TRP A 140 4.61 13.07 -22.84
N PHE A 141 3.32 13.40 -22.69
CA PHE A 141 2.79 14.69 -23.15
C PHE A 141 1.52 15.01 -22.38
N ASP A 142 1.55 16.07 -21.58
CA ASP A 142 0.35 16.63 -20.97
C ASP A 142 0.33 18.15 -21.15
N GLY A 143 -0.46 18.61 -22.13
CA GLY A 143 -0.66 20.04 -22.40
C GLY A 143 -1.27 20.83 -21.23
N GLY A 144 -1.70 20.16 -20.16
CA GLY A 144 -2.11 20.78 -18.91
C GLY A 144 -0.97 21.40 -18.10
N TYR A 145 0.29 21.08 -18.41
CA TYR A 145 1.45 21.58 -17.67
C TYR A 145 2.50 22.19 -18.60
N PRO A 146 2.19 23.31 -19.29
CA PRO A 146 3.06 23.89 -20.31
C PRO A 146 4.39 24.44 -19.77
N LYS A 147 4.53 24.58 -18.45
CA LYS A 147 5.74 25.06 -17.76
C LYS A 147 6.51 23.93 -17.04
N ALA A 148 6.06 22.68 -17.17
CA ALA A 148 6.68 21.56 -16.48
C ALA A 148 7.94 21.11 -17.22
N GLU A 149 9.09 21.56 -16.72
CA GLU A 149 10.40 21.07 -17.17
C GLU A 149 10.81 19.86 -16.33
N PRO A 150 11.07 18.68 -16.92
CA PRO A 150 11.27 17.40 -16.22
C PRO A 150 12.64 17.30 -15.52
N SER A 151 12.96 18.29 -14.70
CA SER A 151 14.16 18.39 -13.92
C SER A 151 13.86 18.16 -12.44
N LEU A 152 14.68 17.34 -11.79
CA LEU A 152 14.72 17.18 -10.32
C LEU A 152 15.88 17.99 -9.71
N THR A 153 16.33 19.04 -10.38
CA THR A 153 17.55 19.79 -10.00
C THR A 153 17.50 20.49 -8.65
N ASN A 154 16.30 20.69 -8.08
CA ASN A 154 16.13 21.36 -6.79
C ASN A 154 15.73 20.35 -5.73
N ASP A 155 16.52 20.25 -4.65
CA ASP A 155 16.20 19.45 -3.45
C ASP A 155 15.14 20.18 -2.59
N THR A 156 13.94 20.36 -3.17
CA THR A 156 12.84 21.10 -2.57
C THR A 156 11.55 20.30 -2.65
N ILE A 157 10.87 20.14 -1.53
CA ILE A 157 9.53 19.56 -1.48
C ILE A 157 8.54 20.62 -1.98
N PRO A 158 7.71 20.34 -3.01
CA PRO A 158 6.67 21.27 -3.43
C PRO A 158 5.74 21.62 -2.26
N GLU A 159 5.48 22.91 -2.02
CA GLU A 159 4.60 23.34 -0.93
C GLU A 159 3.21 22.70 -1.00
N THR A 160 2.70 22.49 -2.22
CA THR A 160 1.42 21.83 -2.47
C THR A 160 1.42 20.34 -2.14
N LEU A 161 2.58 19.69 -1.96
CA LEU A 161 2.71 18.29 -1.53
C LEU A 161 2.65 18.14 0.00
N ILE A 162 2.99 19.18 0.75
CA ILE A 162 3.06 19.13 2.22
C ILE A 162 1.75 18.63 2.86
N PRO A 163 0.55 19.06 2.43
CA PRO A 163 -0.71 18.53 2.97
C PRO A 163 -0.83 17.01 2.79
N PHE A 164 -0.35 16.45 1.66
CA PHE A 164 -0.36 15.02 1.44
C PHE A 164 0.62 14.27 2.34
N LEU A 165 1.81 14.84 2.59
CA LEU A 165 2.77 14.23 3.52
C LEU A 165 2.20 14.15 4.95
N LYS A 166 1.57 15.23 5.41
CA LYS A 166 0.86 15.26 6.70
C LYS A 166 -0.29 14.24 6.74
N TYR A 167 -1.08 14.18 5.67
CA TYR A 167 -2.13 13.17 5.52
C TYR A 167 -1.58 11.75 5.59
N ALA A 168 -0.46 11.46 4.90
CA ALA A 168 0.15 10.13 4.90
C ALA A 168 0.61 9.72 6.30
N PHE A 169 1.20 10.63 7.08
CA PHE A 169 1.54 10.34 8.48
C PHE A 169 0.29 10.17 9.37
N ALA A 170 -0.72 11.01 9.19
CA ALA A 170 -1.93 10.96 10.02
C ALA A 170 -2.86 9.77 9.72
N ARG A 171 -2.92 9.28 8.47
CA ARG A 171 -3.91 8.29 8.02
C ARG A 171 -3.34 6.95 7.60
N ILE A 172 -2.06 6.90 7.21
CA ILE A 172 -1.44 5.70 6.61
C ILE A 172 -0.34 5.15 7.52
N ALA A 173 0.49 6.03 8.10
CA ALA A 173 1.69 5.57 8.82
C ALA A 173 1.36 4.69 10.04
N GLN A 174 0.22 4.90 10.70
CA GLN A 174 -0.17 4.12 11.88
C GLN A 174 -0.34 2.62 11.58
N GLU A 175 -0.85 2.25 10.40
CA GLU A 175 -0.92 0.84 9.99
C GLU A 175 0.47 0.22 9.86
N GLN A 176 1.43 0.97 9.29
CA GLN A 176 2.79 0.49 9.12
C GLN A 176 3.52 0.40 10.46
N VAL A 177 3.34 1.41 11.33
CA VAL A 177 3.90 1.44 12.68
C VAL A 177 3.44 0.20 13.46
N SER A 178 2.13 -0.06 13.49
CA SER A 178 1.57 -1.24 14.14
C SER A 178 2.06 -2.54 13.49
N SER A 179 2.21 -2.58 12.16
CA SER A 179 2.73 -3.76 11.45
C SER A 179 4.19 -4.08 11.80
N VAL A 180 5.05 -3.06 11.93
CA VAL A 180 6.44 -3.22 12.33
C VAL A 180 6.53 -3.74 13.77
N ARG A 181 5.70 -3.19 14.68
CA ARG A 181 5.60 -3.69 16.07
C ARG A 181 5.14 -5.15 16.12
N ALA A 182 4.11 -5.50 15.36
CA ALA A 182 3.62 -6.88 15.28
C ALA A 182 4.68 -7.84 14.73
N PHE A 183 5.45 -7.41 13.72
CA PHE A 183 6.57 -8.19 13.22
C PHE A 183 7.63 -8.46 14.29
N ASN A 184 8.04 -7.43 15.05
CA ASN A 184 9.01 -7.61 16.14
C ASN A 184 8.43 -8.54 17.22
N GLN A 185 7.17 -8.36 17.60
CA GLN A 185 6.49 -9.22 18.58
C GLN A 185 6.40 -10.68 18.11
N MET A 186 6.15 -10.92 16.82
CA MET A 186 6.16 -12.27 16.26
C MET A 186 7.53 -12.94 16.41
N LEU A 187 8.63 -12.19 16.25
CA LEU A 187 9.97 -12.72 16.46
C LEU A 187 10.24 -13.04 17.93
N ASP A 188 9.77 -12.21 18.86
CA ASP A 188 9.88 -12.48 20.31
C ASP A 188 9.12 -13.76 20.71
N GLN A 189 8.00 -14.05 20.04
CA GLN A 189 7.18 -15.25 20.25
C GLN A 189 7.74 -16.50 19.57
N LYS A 190 8.70 -16.35 18.66
CA LYS A 190 9.30 -17.44 17.89
C LYS A 190 10.84 -17.40 17.99
N PRO A 191 11.40 -17.56 19.21
CA PRO A 191 12.85 -17.48 19.43
C PRO A 191 13.64 -18.57 18.69
N GLU A 192 12.98 -19.63 18.23
CA GLU A 192 13.55 -20.71 17.43
C GLU A 192 13.91 -20.30 16.00
N LEU A 193 13.33 -19.22 15.46
CA LEU A 193 13.57 -18.79 14.10
C LEU A 193 15.03 -18.41 13.86
N GLN A 194 15.67 -19.04 12.88
CA GLN A 194 17.08 -18.82 12.53
C GLN A 194 17.23 -18.00 11.25
N SER A 195 18.47 -17.56 10.97
CA SER A 195 18.77 -16.95 9.68
C SER A 195 18.56 -17.96 8.56
N GLY A 196 17.86 -17.57 7.49
CA GLY A 196 17.48 -18.45 6.38
C GLY A 196 16.09 -19.06 6.50
N ASP A 197 15.47 -19.03 7.69
CA ASP A 197 14.11 -19.54 7.86
C ASP A 197 13.10 -18.68 7.13
N TYR A 198 12.19 -19.33 6.42
CA TYR A 198 11.06 -18.65 5.77
C TYR A 198 10.04 -18.16 6.80
N LEU A 199 9.41 -17.04 6.50
CA LEU A 199 8.46 -16.35 7.37
C LEU A 199 7.00 -16.74 7.11
N ASP A 200 6.73 -17.62 6.15
CA ASP A 200 5.45 -18.25 5.88
C ASP A 200 5.38 -19.69 6.42
N ASP A 201 4.16 -20.23 6.50
CA ASP A 201 3.96 -21.61 6.91
C ASP A 201 4.47 -22.56 5.81
N PRO A 202 5.43 -23.47 6.10
CA PRO A 202 5.95 -24.41 5.11
C PRO A 202 4.89 -25.40 4.61
N SER A 203 3.84 -25.68 5.39
CA SER A 203 2.72 -26.55 5.00
C SER A 203 1.70 -25.83 4.12
N GLN A 204 1.63 -24.50 4.23
CA GLN A 204 0.76 -23.64 3.43
C GLN A 204 1.50 -22.36 3.01
N PRO A 205 2.42 -22.46 2.03
CA PRO A 205 3.18 -21.31 1.59
C PRO A 205 2.26 -20.17 1.18
N SER A 206 2.56 -18.97 1.68
CA SER A 206 1.75 -17.78 1.42
C SER A 206 2.60 -16.74 0.72
N ALA A 207 2.04 -16.17 -0.36
CA ALA A 207 2.63 -15.00 -1.00
C ALA A 207 2.67 -13.78 -0.07
N ARG A 208 1.84 -13.76 0.99
CA ARG A 208 1.77 -12.70 2.00
C ARG A 208 1.68 -13.29 3.40
N PRO A 209 2.81 -13.70 3.99
CA PRO A 209 2.82 -14.20 5.35
C PRO A 209 2.35 -13.10 6.31
N ALA A 210 1.43 -13.47 7.21
CA ALA A 210 0.97 -12.58 8.24
C ALA A 210 1.92 -12.64 9.46
N CYS A 211 2.17 -11.50 10.08
CA CYS A 211 2.97 -11.39 11.31
C CYS A 211 2.14 -11.07 12.56
N GLY A 212 0.81 -11.11 12.46
CA GLY A 212 -0.10 -10.92 13.60
C GLY A 212 -1.26 -9.99 13.28
N LYS A 213 -2.23 -9.91 14.20
CA LYS A 213 -3.30 -8.92 14.14
C LYS A 213 -2.79 -7.58 14.66
N ILE A 214 -3.26 -6.51 14.06
CA ILE A 214 -2.99 -5.14 14.48
C ILE A 214 -4.27 -4.34 14.58
N GLU A 215 -4.24 -3.34 15.46
CA GLU A 215 -5.25 -2.31 15.57
C GLU A 215 -4.59 -0.94 15.40
N PHE A 216 -5.32 0.00 14.80
CA PHE A 216 -4.95 1.40 14.72
C PHE A 216 -6.21 2.27 14.56
N GLU A 217 -6.07 3.56 14.84
CA GLU A 217 -7.15 4.54 14.75
C GLU A 217 -7.20 5.16 13.34
N LEU A 218 -8.39 5.26 12.77
CA LEU A 218 -8.68 5.98 11.52
C LEU A 218 -9.97 6.79 11.66
N LEU A 219 -9.85 8.13 11.72
CA LEU A 219 -10.97 9.07 11.73
C LEU A 219 -12.03 8.83 12.84
N GLY A 220 -11.58 8.49 14.04
CA GLY A 220 -12.37 8.13 15.22
C GLY A 220 -12.74 6.64 15.28
N THR A 221 -12.35 5.84 14.29
CA THR A 221 -12.74 4.43 14.19
C THR A 221 -11.53 3.52 14.37
N VAL A 222 -11.64 2.51 15.24
CA VAL A 222 -10.62 1.48 15.39
C VAL A 222 -10.70 0.52 14.20
N VAL A 223 -9.58 0.31 13.52
CA VAL A 223 -9.43 -0.64 12.41
C VAL A 223 -8.60 -1.83 12.88
N GLU A 224 -9.22 -3.01 12.94
CA GLU A 224 -8.52 -4.30 13.17
C GLU A 224 -8.21 -4.97 11.82
N ARG A 225 -6.94 -5.31 11.56
CA ARG A 225 -6.54 -6.07 10.35
C ARG A 225 -5.35 -6.99 10.61
N MET A 226 -5.00 -7.80 9.61
CA MET A 226 -3.75 -8.56 9.61
C MET A 226 -2.57 -7.67 9.19
N ALA A 227 -1.50 -7.70 9.98
CA ALA A 227 -0.19 -7.23 9.56
C ALA A 227 0.50 -8.30 8.70
N PHE A 228 1.16 -7.85 7.63
CA PHE A 228 1.91 -8.72 6.73
C PHE A 228 3.40 -8.43 6.85
N VAL A 229 4.23 -9.47 6.65
CA VAL A 229 5.69 -9.36 6.60
C VAL A 229 6.14 -8.34 5.54
N ASP A 230 5.39 -8.20 4.45
CA ASP A 230 5.66 -7.22 3.39
C ASP A 230 5.74 -5.77 3.93
N SER A 231 4.88 -5.40 4.90
CA SER A 231 4.90 -4.06 5.50
C SER A 231 6.21 -3.81 6.27
N ALA A 232 6.71 -4.83 6.98
CA ALA A 232 8.00 -4.78 7.66
C ALA A 232 9.15 -4.68 6.64
N PHE A 233 9.12 -5.49 5.58
CA PHE A 233 10.13 -5.42 4.52
C PHE A 233 10.17 -4.06 3.79
N GLN A 234 9.01 -3.47 3.52
CA GLN A 234 8.92 -2.11 2.94
C GLN A 234 9.50 -1.07 3.90
N PHE A 235 9.23 -1.17 5.20
CA PHE A 235 9.84 -0.31 6.22
C PHE A 235 11.36 -0.49 6.29
N GLN A 236 11.86 -1.73 6.19
CA GLN A 236 13.29 -2.01 6.09
C GLN A 236 13.93 -1.31 4.90
N THR A 237 13.34 -1.47 3.72
CA THR A 237 13.85 -0.91 2.47
C THR A 237 13.95 0.61 2.56
N PHE A 238 12.92 1.25 3.11
CA PHE A 238 12.93 2.68 3.42
C PHE A 238 14.04 3.05 4.41
N SER A 239 14.15 2.31 5.51
CA SER A 239 15.15 2.58 6.56
C SER A 239 16.57 2.44 6.02
N GLN A 240 16.84 1.43 5.19
CA GLN A 240 18.13 1.23 4.52
C GLN A 240 18.45 2.36 3.55
N ALA A 241 17.47 2.80 2.74
CA ALA A 241 17.65 3.97 1.87
C ALA A 241 17.95 5.24 2.68
N LEU A 242 17.36 5.40 3.86
CA LEU A 242 17.66 6.54 4.73
C LEU A 242 19.10 6.50 5.27
N GLN A 243 19.69 5.31 5.44
CA GLN A 243 21.09 5.15 5.88
C GLN A 243 22.11 5.47 4.78
N THR A 244 21.72 5.55 3.51
CA THR A 244 22.64 5.92 2.42
C THR A 244 22.84 7.42 2.29
N LEU A 245 22.00 8.23 2.95
CA LEU A 245 22.13 9.67 2.99
C LEU A 245 23.35 10.11 3.82
N SER A 246 23.88 11.28 3.51
CA SER A 246 24.86 11.93 4.39
C SER A 246 24.25 12.19 5.77
N VAL A 247 25.08 12.33 6.80
CA VAL A 247 24.61 12.62 8.17
C VAL A 247 23.74 13.87 8.21
N GLU A 248 24.12 14.92 7.47
CA GLU A 248 23.38 16.18 7.43
C GLU A 248 22.07 16.07 6.64
N ASP A 249 22.06 15.37 5.50
CA ASP A 249 20.84 15.16 4.72
C ASP A 249 19.84 14.29 5.48
N LYS A 250 20.32 13.24 6.16
CA LYS A 250 19.49 12.39 7.01
C LYS A 250 18.88 13.20 8.15
N LYS A 251 19.68 14.04 8.83
CA LYS A 251 19.19 14.90 9.91
C LYS A 251 18.13 15.89 9.41
N ARG A 252 18.38 16.54 8.26
CA ARG A 252 17.42 17.44 7.60
C ARG A 252 16.12 16.71 7.26
N PHE A 253 16.21 15.55 6.62
CA PHE A 253 15.05 14.76 6.22
C PHE A 253 14.21 14.33 7.43
N VAL A 254 14.84 13.78 8.46
CA VAL A 254 14.14 13.33 9.69
C VAL A 254 13.48 14.52 10.38
N ALA A 255 14.15 15.66 10.50
CA ALA A 255 13.57 16.86 11.10
C ALA A 255 12.32 17.32 10.33
N THR A 256 12.44 17.52 9.01
CA THR A 256 11.33 17.98 8.17
C THR A 256 10.15 17.00 8.18
N MET A 257 10.41 15.69 8.08
CA MET A 257 9.33 14.71 8.09
C MET A 257 8.69 14.55 9.48
N SER A 258 9.45 14.78 10.55
CA SER A 258 8.90 14.79 11.92
C SER A 258 7.97 15.98 12.14
N GLU A 259 8.27 17.16 11.58
CA GLU A 259 7.34 18.31 11.56
C GLU A 259 6.00 18.00 10.87
N TYR A 260 5.98 17.00 9.98
CA TYR A 260 4.77 16.53 9.31
C TYR A 260 4.06 15.37 10.04
N GLY A 261 4.56 14.95 11.21
CA GLY A 261 3.98 13.88 12.02
C GLY A 261 4.70 12.53 11.92
N GLY A 262 5.89 12.48 11.32
CA GLY A 262 6.64 11.24 11.10
C GLY A 262 7.47 10.74 12.29
N GLU A 263 7.51 11.46 13.41
CA GLU A 263 8.41 11.18 14.55
C GLU A 263 8.37 9.72 15.01
N GLU A 264 7.17 9.20 15.28
CA GLU A 264 7.00 7.82 15.74
C GLU A 264 7.58 6.81 14.73
N ARG A 265 7.36 7.02 13.43
CA ARG A 265 7.88 6.12 12.39
C ARG A 265 9.41 6.10 12.35
N PHE A 266 10.07 7.23 12.60
CA PHE A 266 11.53 7.31 12.63
C PHE A 266 12.15 6.73 13.90
N SER A 267 11.36 6.54 14.95
CA SER A 267 11.80 5.85 16.18
C SER A 267 11.81 4.33 16.04
N LEU A 268 11.25 3.78 14.95
CA LEU A 268 11.13 2.34 14.76
C LEU A 268 12.40 1.70 14.19
N SER A 269 12.59 0.44 14.55
CA SER A 269 13.57 -0.46 13.95
C SER A 269 13.00 -1.87 13.87
N LEU A 270 13.40 -2.62 12.84
CA LEU A 270 13.15 -4.06 12.84
C LEU A 270 14.15 -4.76 13.74
N ALA A 271 13.67 -5.72 14.54
CA ALA A 271 14.51 -6.52 15.41
C ALA A 271 15.49 -7.38 14.61
N ARG A 272 15.06 -7.87 13.43
CA ARG A 272 15.89 -8.64 12.50
C ARG A 272 15.58 -8.30 11.05
N PRO A 273 16.58 -8.31 10.16
CA PRO A 273 16.37 -8.03 8.75
C PRO A 273 15.67 -9.17 8.01
N ILE A 274 14.94 -8.82 6.95
CA ILE A 274 14.24 -9.71 6.03
C ILE A 274 14.95 -9.67 4.67
N GLN A 275 15.12 -10.84 4.05
CA GLN A 275 15.60 -11.02 2.68
C GLN A 275 14.57 -11.81 1.88
N TYR A 276 14.49 -11.62 0.56
CA TYR A 276 13.69 -12.49 -0.30
C TYR A 276 14.58 -13.57 -0.90
N HIS A 277 14.19 -14.82 -0.70
CA HIS A 277 14.80 -15.99 -1.32
C HIS A 277 13.70 -16.83 -1.96
N ASN A 278 13.83 -17.16 -3.25
CA ASN A 278 12.80 -17.87 -4.02
C ASN A 278 11.40 -17.27 -3.90
N TYR A 279 11.29 -15.94 -3.99
CA TYR A 279 10.04 -15.18 -3.87
C TYR A 279 9.32 -15.30 -2.51
N ARG A 280 10.03 -15.76 -1.48
CA ARG A 280 9.53 -15.87 -0.09
C ARG A 280 10.39 -15.02 0.83
N GLY A 281 9.75 -14.36 1.79
CA GLY A 281 10.46 -13.64 2.85
C GLY A 281 11.14 -14.64 3.78
N ALA A 282 12.43 -14.44 4.01
CA ALA A 282 13.23 -15.22 4.94
C ALA A 282 13.97 -14.29 5.89
N LEU A 283 14.25 -14.75 7.10
CA LEU A 283 15.07 -14.00 8.04
C LEU A 283 16.52 -13.96 7.55
N SER A 284 17.16 -12.82 7.79
CA SER A 284 18.58 -12.64 7.60
C SER A 284 19.29 -12.60 8.95
N ALA A 285 20.61 -12.76 8.93
CA ALA A 285 21.46 -12.59 10.11
C ALA A 285 21.39 -11.13 10.54
N SER A 286 21.42 -10.88 11.86
CA SER A 286 21.59 -9.53 12.38
C SER A 286 22.92 -8.97 11.87
N GLN A 287 22.89 -7.72 11.37
CA GLN A 287 24.11 -7.00 10.99
C GLN A 287 24.90 -6.58 12.23
#